data_AF-D3XCC5-F1
#
_entry.id   AF-D3XCC5-F1
#
_cell.length_a   1.000
_cell.length_b   1.000
_cell.length_c   1.000
_cell.angle_alpha   90.00
_cell.angle_beta   90.00
_cell.angle_gamma   90.00
#
_symmetry.space_group_name_H-M   'P 1'
#
loop_
_entity.id
_entity.type
_entity.pdbx_description
1 polymer ?
#
loop_
_entity_poly.entity_id
_entity_poly.type
_entity_poly.pdbx_seq_one_letter_code
_entity_poly.pdbx_strand_id
1 'polypeptide(L)'
;LDRLLQSGDMSLEEGMLLLQLLRDHYGKFDGKDCDLILVRKMGISSLLLVSSPEEVCVDTGTKVVTCLSLASCLEELKGKLT
;
A
#
# COMPACT_ATOMS: atom_id res chain seq x y z
N LEU A 1 5.93 -0.77 -5.56
CA LEU A 1 6.47 0.60 -5.59
C LEU A 1 6.69 1.08 -7.01
N ASP A 2 7.64 0.51 -7.77
CA ASP A 2 7.96 0.92 -9.15
C ASP A 2 6.73 1.07 -10.07
N ARG A 3 5.85 0.05 -10.13
CA ARG A 3 4.59 0.09 -10.90
C ARG A 3 3.71 1.31 -10.56
N LEU A 4 3.61 1.66 -9.28
CA LEU A 4 2.76 2.77 -8.82
C LEU A 4 3.39 4.14 -9.06
N LEU A 5 4.73 4.22 -9.03
CA LEU A 5 5.46 5.43 -9.40
C LEU A 5 5.35 5.67 -10.91
N GLN A 6 5.50 4.62 -11.72
CA GLN A 6 5.38 4.72 -13.18
C GLN A 6 3.95 5.04 -13.65
N SER A 7 2.93 4.50 -12.98
CA SER A 7 1.53 4.83 -13.31
C SER A 7 1.12 6.24 -12.86
N GLY A 8 1.89 6.86 -11.96
CA GLY A 8 1.54 8.13 -11.33
C GLY A 8 0.50 8.01 -10.21
N ASP A 9 0.11 6.80 -9.83
CA ASP A 9 -0.79 6.57 -8.69
C ASP A 9 -0.11 6.97 -7.37
N MET A 10 1.20 6.75 -7.28
CA MET A 10 2.03 7.07 -6.12
C MET A 10 3.10 8.10 -6.46
N SER A 11 3.32 9.06 -5.56
CA SER A 11 4.45 10.00 -5.63
C SER A 11 5.72 9.41 -4.97
N LEU A 12 6.88 10.01 -5.23
CA LEU A 12 8.13 9.61 -4.54
C LEU A 12 8.04 9.77 -3.03
N GLU A 13 7.40 10.85 -2.56
CA GLU A 13 7.22 11.12 -1.14
C GLU A 13 6.35 10.04 -0.47
N GLU A 14 5.24 9.67 -1.11
CA GLU A 14 4.40 8.56 -0.66
C GLU A 14 5.15 7.23 -0.68
N GLY A 15 6.01 7.02 -1.66
CA GLY A 15 6.90 5.87 -1.72
C GLY A 15 7.85 5.77 -0.51
N MET A 16 8.44 6.89 -0.09
CA MET A 16 9.27 6.92 1.11
C MET A 16 8.46 6.65 2.39
N LEU A 17 7.26 7.23 2.49
CA LEU A 17 6.34 6.97 3.60
C LEU A 17 5.92 5.50 3.66
N LEU A 18 5.69 4.86 2.51
CA LEU A 18 5.38 3.44 2.43
C LEU A 18 6.53 2.59 2.99
N LEU A 19 7.77 2.87 2.58
CA LEU A 19 8.93 2.12 3.05
C LEU A 19 9.12 2.26 4.56
N GLN A 20 8.90 3.45 5.10
CA GLN A 20 8.89 3.69 6.55
C GLN A 20 7.79 2.89 7.25
N LEU A 21 6.56 2.96 6.74
CA LEU A 21 5.40 2.26 7.31
C LEU A 21 5.61 0.74 7.36
N LEU A 22 6.12 0.16 6.26
CA LEU A 22 6.45 -1.26 6.19
C LEU A 22 7.51 -1.63 7.23
N ARG A 23 8.60 -0.86 7.32
CA ARG A 23 9.64 -1.11 8.32
C ARG A 23 9.10 -1.09 9.75
N ASP A 24 8.21 -0.16 10.05
CA ASP A 24 7.75 0.05 11.42
C ASP A 24 6.65 -0.92 11.85
N HIS A 25 5.82 -1.40 10.90
CA HIS A 25 4.57 -2.09 11.24
C HIS A 25 4.32 -3.40 10.51
N TYR A 26 5.04 -3.72 9.43
CA TYR A 26 4.76 -4.95 8.66
C TYR A 26 4.94 -6.22 9.50
N GLY A 27 5.88 -6.24 10.45
CA GLY A 27 6.07 -7.39 11.35
C GLY A 27 4.83 -7.74 12.20
N LYS A 28 3.86 -6.84 12.36
CA LYS A 28 2.59 -7.11 13.06
C LYS A 28 1.67 -8.06 12.28
N PHE A 29 1.94 -8.24 10.99
CA PHE A 29 1.17 -9.06 10.06
C PHE A 29 1.83 -10.42 9.79
N ASP A 30 2.81 -10.83 10.61
CA ASP A 30 3.44 -12.14 10.45
C ASP A 30 2.40 -13.28 10.52
N GLY A 31 2.45 -14.17 9.53
CA GLY A 31 1.48 -15.25 9.35
C GLY A 31 0.05 -14.80 9.00
N LYS A 32 -0.17 -13.54 8.61
CA LYS A 32 -1.49 -13.01 8.24
C LYS A 32 -1.45 -12.36 6.85
N ASP A 33 -2.62 -12.28 6.23
CA ASP A 33 -2.80 -11.47 5.03
C ASP A 33 -2.57 -9.98 5.38
N CYS A 34 -1.95 -9.28 4.43
CA CYS A 34 -1.61 -7.89 4.55
C CYS A 34 -1.74 -7.20 3.19
N ASP A 35 -2.65 -6.23 3.15
CA ASP A 35 -2.91 -5.39 2.02
C ASP A 35 -2.48 -3.97 2.31
N LEU A 36 -1.91 -3.33 1.28
CA LEU A 36 -1.57 -1.93 1.28
C LEU A 36 -2.71 -1.13 0.65
N ILE A 37 -3.20 -0.12 1.38
CA ILE A 37 -4.15 0.85 0.85
C ILE A 37 -3.50 2.24 0.85
N LEU A 38 -3.50 2.90 -0.31
CA LEU A 38 -3.21 4.33 -0.42
C LEU A 38 -4.53 5.08 -0.61
N VAL A 39 -4.80 6.03 0.27
CA VAL A 39 -5.95 6.94 0.14
C VAL A 39 -5.47 8.37 -0.01
N ARG A 40 -6.24 9.19 -0.74
CA ARG A 40 -5.96 10.61 -0.93
C ARG A 40 -7.22 11.46 -0.79
N LYS A 41 -7.15 12.49 0.05
CA LYS A 41 -8.21 13.49 0.25
C LYS A 41 -7.61 14.89 0.12
N MET A 42 -8.11 15.67 -0.84
CA MET A 42 -7.67 17.07 -1.05
C MET A 42 -6.14 17.24 -1.15
N GLY A 43 -5.46 16.29 -1.80
CA GLY A 43 -3.99 16.32 -1.95
C GLY A 43 -3.21 15.77 -0.75
N ILE A 44 -3.87 15.42 0.35
CA ILE A 44 -3.25 14.77 1.51
C ILE A 44 -3.41 13.26 1.36
N SER A 45 -2.32 12.53 1.56
CA SER A 45 -2.27 11.09 1.40
C SER A 45 -2.11 10.35 2.72
N SER A 46 -2.63 9.15 2.79
CA SER A 46 -2.44 8.24 3.93
C SER A 46 -2.29 6.81 3.43
N LEU A 47 -1.41 6.07 4.08
CA LEU A 47 -1.10 4.68 3.77
C LEU A 47 -1.53 3.80 4.94
N LEU A 48 -2.18 2.69 4.63
CA LEU A 48 -2.68 1.74 5.61
C LEU A 48 -2.16 0.35 5.27
N LEU A 49 -1.77 -0.38 6.31
CA LEU A 49 -1.59 -1.82 6.27
C LEU A 49 -2.77 -2.46 6.98
N VAL A 50 -3.49 -3.34 6.30
CA VAL A 50 -4.73 -3.95 6.81
C VAL A 50 -4.76 -5.44 6.48
N SER A 51 -5.41 -6.24 7.31
CA SER A 51 -5.61 -7.67 7.03
C SER A 51 -6.93 -7.97 6.32
N SER A 52 -7.90 -7.05 6.36
CA SER A 52 -9.23 -7.20 5.77
C SER A 52 -9.60 -5.90 5.06
N PRO A 53 -9.10 -5.67 3.83
CA PRO A 53 -9.32 -4.43 3.08
C PRO A 53 -10.80 -4.15 2.79
N GLU A 54 -11.63 -5.19 2.69
CA GLU A 54 -13.07 -5.10 2.43
C GLU A 54 -13.86 -4.44 3.57
N GLU A 55 -13.32 -4.42 4.79
CA GLU A 55 -13.93 -3.76 5.94
C GLU A 55 -13.51 -2.29 6.09
N VAL A 56 -12.57 -1.82 5.26
CA VAL A 56 -12.05 -0.46 5.34
C VAL A 56 -13.03 0.50 4.69
N CYS A 57 -13.62 1.35 5.52
CA CYS A 57 -14.45 2.47 5.07
C CYS A 57 -13.64 3.77 5.10
N VAL A 58 -13.80 4.61 4.06
CA VAL A 58 -13.21 5.94 3.99
C VAL A 58 -14.32 6.99 4.00
N ASP A 59 -14.02 8.18 4.49
CA ASP A 59 -14.97 9.27 4.55
C ASP A 59 -15.28 9.85 3.15
N THR A 60 -16.39 10.58 3.04
CA THR A 60 -16.83 11.15 1.76
C THR A 60 -15.79 12.13 1.20
N GLY A 61 -15.46 11.96 -0.08
CA GLY A 61 -14.45 12.77 -0.77
C GLY A 61 -13.02 12.23 -0.65
N THR A 62 -12.81 11.14 0.09
CA THR A 62 -11.55 10.40 0.08
C THR A 62 -11.54 9.42 -1.09
N LYS A 63 -10.49 9.49 -1.92
CA LYS A 63 -10.26 8.53 -3.00
C LYS A 63 -9.38 7.40 -2.50
N VAL A 64 -9.81 6.15 -2.71
CA VAL A 64 -8.90 4.99 -2.66
C VAL A 64 -8.09 5.00 -3.95
N VAL A 65 -6.79 5.26 -3.85
CA VAL A 65 -5.88 5.35 -4.99
C VAL A 65 -5.43 3.96 -5.42
N THR A 66 -5.06 3.10 -4.47
CA THR A 66 -4.73 1.70 -4.74
C THR A 66 -5.04 0.83 -3.52
N CYS A 67 -5.36 -0.43 -3.77
CA CYS A 67 -5.47 -1.49 -2.77
C CYS A 67 -4.75 -2.71 -3.35
N LEU A 68 -3.69 -3.17 -2.69
CA LEU A 68 -2.80 -4.20 -3.22
C LEU A 68 -2.46 -5.23 -2.16
N SER A 69 -2.55 -6.50 -2.52
CA SER A 69 -1.99 -7.58 -1.71
C SER A 69 -0.47 -7.54 -1.71
N LEU A 70 0.12 -7.44 -0.52
CA LEU A 70 1.59 -7.51 -0.38
C LEU A 70 2.11 -8.91 -0.68
N ALA A 71 1.31 -9.96 -0.46
CA ALA A 71 1.65 -11.32 -0.85
C ALA A 71 1.80 -11.43 -2.37
N SER A 72 0.84 -10.90 -3.15
CA SER A 72 0.96 -10.86 -4.61
C SER A 72 2.16 -10.05 -5.08
N CYS A 73 2.43 -8.89 -4.45
CA CYS A 73 3.63 -8.10 -4.77
C CYS A 73 4.94 -8.85 -4.48
N LEU A 74 4.99 -9.65 -3.40
CA LEU A 74 6.16 -10.45 -3.06
C LEU A 74 6.41 -11.55 -4.09
N GLU A 75 5.36 -12.24 -4.53
CA GLU A 75 5.47 -13.27 -5.58
C GLU A 75 5.90 -12.67 -6.92
N GLU A 76 5.32 -11.53 -7.32
CA GLU A 76 5.77 -10.79 -8.51
C GLU A 76 7.26 -10.40 -8.42
N LEU A 77 7.72 -10.00 -7.23
CA LEU A 77 9.11 -9.59 -7.01
C LEU A 77 10.06 -10.78 -7.09
N LYS A 78 9.70 -11.92 -6.48
CA LYS A 78 10.48 -13.17 -6.58
C LYS A 78 10.67 -13.57 -8.05
N GLY A 79 9.59 -13.54 -8.84
CA GLY A 79 9.65 -13.89 -10.27
C GLY A 79 10.54 -12.97 -11.12
N LYS A 80 10.86 -11.75 -10.66
CA LYS A 80 11.78 -10.82 -11.35
C LYS A 80 13.23 -10.93 -10.89
N LEU A 81 13.47 -11.51 -9.73
CA LEU A 81 14.80 -11.67 -9.12
C LEU A 81 15.41 -13.05 -9.37
N THR A 82 14.65 -13.96 -9.99
CA THR A 82 15.07 -15.31 -10.39
C THR A 82 15.16 -15.39 -11.91
#